data_AF-A0A9N8VN97-F1
#
_entry.id   AF-A0A9N8VN97-F1
#
_cell.length_a   1.000
_cell.length_b   1.000
_cell.length_c   1.000
_cell.angle_alpha   90.00
_cell.angle_beta   90.00
_cell.angle_gamma   90.00
#
_symmetry.space_group_name_H-M   'P 1'
#
loop_
_entity.id
_entity.type
_entity.pdbx_description
1 polymer ?
#
loop_
_entity_poly.entity_id
_entity_poly.type
_entity_poly.pdbx_seq_one_letter_code
_entity_poly.pdbx_strand_id
1 'polypeptide(L)'
;MTPTLPIGNARSVNWTSARSVYWSSNEGIKSIPALNVLNVTLEDEHSIKILVASPKGSNKLRVKTIELVAADAEKAKEWVPLVNRAAYKDSKRGKRFKVIINPFSGTGKASETFHKEVKPLFEAAGSTWDITLTERKNHAKEIAQTLALSMYDAIVTVSGDGIVHELINGLLSRPDAAEITIPIGCIPGGSGNGISVSLTGNKYGYSASYSALGVIKGKSFKMDICSITQGENRYFSFISQTYGIVADCDLGTEHLRWMGDLRFTWGALKYILQGKRYSCQIAVKVEENDIQTIKESYRNSQQNSKAAVPSAKDTISGSIIDTYGSVNDSVPNDWTVYDEDIWMFWAGKIPYVARDMCCFPCASPNDGFLDLMIAFKKNVSRTKAIKFMGWMETGKHIDAEEENTSARIRRVRDTPQILGPLGSHALSQLTGSINSIVLLDELLLVAAKQDSEDIFEDILSQPNTYNINHADSIGNTALHYAAQFGSLTLVRRLLGQKNINVNSQNTILGDTPLHKAVQYTDVPADAYEIVEELLNAGANPRTRNKNGQRPNELVNPGNQDLTKLLQQAVAGLEADVSEIAQDDDSDDDEPPSDVSED
;
A
#
# COMPACT_ATOMS: atom_id res chain seq x y z
N MET A 1 -16.01 -33.84 32.92
CA MET A 1 -16.25 -32.96 34.08
C MET A 1 -15.75 -31.56 33.75
N THR A 2 -16.56 -30.54 34.04
CA THR A 2 -16.19 -29.12 34.02
C THR A 2 -15.10 -28.91 35.08
N PRO A 3 -13.86 -28.47 34.76
CA PRO A 3 -12.86 -28.15 35.77
C PRO A 3 -13.40 -27.04 36.69
N THR A 4 -13.70 -27.39 37.94
CA THR A 4 -14.21 -26.49 38.97
C THR A 4 -13.13 -26.32 40.04
N LEU A 5 -12.70 -25.08 40.25
CA LEU A 5 -11.73 -24.73 41.28
C LEU A 5 -12.43 -23.95 42.40
N PRO A 6 -12.45 -24.46 43.65
CA PRO A 6 -12.89 -23.69 44.79
C PRO A 6 -11.96 -22.50 45.04
N ILE A 7 -12.53 -21.30 45.12
CA ILE A 7 -11.85 -20.05 45.50
C ILE A 7 -12.52 -19.51 46.77
N GLY A 8 -11.79 -18.78 47.62
CA GLY A 8 -12.24 -18.39 48.97
C GLY A 8 -13.70 -17.88 49.10
N ASN A 9 -14.27 -17.97 50.31
CA ASN A 9 -15.67 -17.63 50.66
C ASN A 9 -16.73 -18.39 49.85
N ALA A 10 -16.66 -19.72 49.83
CA ALA A 10 -17.68 -20.61 49.23
C ALA A 10 -17.98 -20.35 47.73
N ARG A 11 -16.97 -19.90 46.98
CA ARG A 11 -17.08 -19.59 45.55
C ARG A 11 -16.30 -20.61 44.72
N SER A 12 -16.61 -20.67 43.43
CA SER A 12 -15.91 -21.55 42.50
C SER A 12 -15.65 -20.87 41.17
N VAL A 13 -14.48 -21.14 40.58
CA VAL A 13 -14.17 -20.82 39.20
C VAL A 13 -14.47 -22.05 38.35
N ASN A 14 -15.34 -21.89 37.34
CA ASN A 14 -15.77 -22.96 36.47
C ASN A 14 -15.28 -22.73 35.04
N TRP A 15 -14.72 -23.77 34.42
CA TRP A 15 -14.52 -23.81 32.97
C TRP A 15 -15.69 -24.50 32.29
N THR A 16 -16.58 -23.76 31.62
CA THR A 16 -17.77 -24.36 31.00
C THR A 16 -17.52 -24.81 29.57
N SER A 17 -18.40 -25.68 29.04
CA SER A 17 -18.47 -26.05 27.63
C SER A 17 -18.65 -24.85 26.68
N ALA A 18 -19.01 -23.67 27.21
CA ALA A 18 -19.13 -22.41 26.48
C ALA A 18 -17.79 -21.68 26.24
N ARG A 19 -16.65 -22.38 26.36
CA ARG A 19 -15.29 -21.85 26.10
C ARG A 19 -15.01 -20.55 26.86
N SER A 20 -15.34 -20.49 28.14
CA SER A 20 -15.07 -19.33 28.99
C SER A 20 -14.76 -19.75 30.42
N VAL A 21 -13.92 -18.96 31.10
CA VAL A 21 -13.65 -19.05 32.54
C VAL A 21 -14.70 -18.21 33.27
N TYR A 22 -15.44 -18.78 34.22
CA TYR A 22 -16.46 -18.08 34.99
C TYR A 22 -16.17 -18.12 36.48
N TRP A 23 -16.48 -17.04 37.20
CA TRP A 23 -16.52 -17.09 38.67
C TRP A 23 -17.49 -16.05 39.23
N SER A 24 -18.00 -16.32 40.43
CA SER A 24 -18.82 -15.37 41.19
C SER A 24 -17.93 -14.41 41.97
N SER A 25 -18.19 -13.12 41.84
CA SER A 25 -17.51 -12.04 42.60
C SER A 25 -18.54 -11.22 43.39
N ASN A 26 -18.06 -10.32 44.27
CA ASN A 26 -18.95 -9.38 44.99
C ASN A 26 -19.73 -8.47 44.03
N GLU A 27 -19.23 -8.28 42.81
CA GLU A 27 -19.84 -7.46 41.76
C GLU A 27 -20.66 -8.31 40.76
N GLY A 28 -21.03 -9.54 41.13
CA GLY A 28 -21.76 -10.48 40.28
C GLY A 28 -20.87 -11.48 39.54
N ILE A 29 -21.46 -12.17 38.56
CA ILE A 29 -20.78 -13.21 37.75
C ILE A 29 -19.81 -12.53 36.79
N LYS A 30 -18.54 -12.93 36.85
CA LYS A 30 -17.52 -12.52 35.89
C LYS A 30 -17.25 -13.66 34.92
N SER A 31 -16.93 -13.33 33.68
CA SER A 31 -16.54 -14.29 32.65
C SER A 31 -15.38 -13.77 31.80
N ILE A 32 -14.50 -14.68 31.39
CA ILE A 32 -13.42 -14.40 30.44
C ILE A 32 -13.54 -15.41 29.29
N PRO A 33 -13.75 -14.96 28.04
CA PRO A 33 -13.70 -15.84 26.89
C PRO A 33 -12.35 -16.56 26.80
N ALA A 34 -12.36 -17.84 26.45
CA ALA A 34 -11.14 -18.66 26.23
C ALA A 34 -10.15 -17.99 25.28
N LEU A 35 -10.67 -17.32 24.25
CA LEU A 35 -9.89 -16.56 23.28
C LEU A 35 -9.03 -15.49 23.96
N ASN A 36 -9.54 -14.88 25.02
CA ASN A 36 -8.89 -13.77 25.71
C ASN A 36 -7.93 -14.24 26.83
N VAL A 37 -7.96 -15.52 27.20
CA VAL A 37 -7.01 -16.07 28.19
C VAL A 37 -5.66 -16.29 27.49
N LEU A 38 -4.68 -15.47 27.84
CA LEU A 38 -3.31 -15.52 27.29
C LEU A 38 -2.46 -16.53 28.07
N ASN A 39 -2.55 -16.51 29.40
CA ASN A 39 -1.81 -17.45 30.24
C ASN A 39 -2.43 -17.56 31.63
N VAL A 40 -2.29 -18.73 32.24
CA VAL A 40 -2.63 -18.98 33.64
C VAL A 40 -1.41 -19.59 34.31
N THR A 41 -0.96 -18.99 35.41
CA THR A 41 0.18 -19.45 36.20
C THR A 41 -0.22 -19.61 37.67
N LEU A 42 0.51 -20.49 38.35
CA LEU A 42 0.47 -20.67 39.79
C LEU A 42 1.72 -19.96 40.34
N GLU A 43 1.55 -18.86 41.07
CA GLU A 43 2.66 -18.04 41.59
C GLU A 43 3.17 -18.60 42.94
N ASP A 44 2.26 -19.16 43.75
CA ASP A 44 2.52 -19.95 44.95
C ASP A 44 1.45 -21.06 45.07
N GLU A 45 1.47 -21.90 46.11
CA GLU A 45 0.56 -23.05 46.24
C GLU A 45 -0.93 -22.72 46.10
N HIS A 46 -1.35 -21.48 46.39
CA HIS A 46 -2.75 -21.05 46.33
C HIS A 46 -3.00 -19.87 45.37
N SER A 47 -1.98 -19.07 45.05
CA SER A 47 -2.09 -17.86 44.25
C SER A 47 -2.04 -18.17 42.76
N ILE A 48 -3.14 -17.89 42.07
CA ILE A 48 -3.31 -18.07 40.64
C ILE A 48 -3.33 -16.71 39.96
N LYS A 49 -2.51 -16.56 38.93
CA LYS A 49 -2.46 -15.39 38.09
C LYS A 49 -2.97 -15.72 36.69
N ILE A 50 -3.96 -14.94 36.24
CA ILE A 50 -4.53 -15.05 34.90
C ILE A 50 -4.19 -13.78 34.12
N LEU A 51 -3.44 -13.93 33.04
CA LEU A 51 -3.17 -12.87 32.08
C LEU A 51 -4.23 -12.91 30.98
N VAL A 52 -4.96 -11.80 30.82
CA VAL A 52 -6.05 -11.70 29.86
C VAL A 52 -5.86 -10.54 28.87
N ALA A 53 -6.20 -10.79 27.61
CA ALA A 53 -6.41 -9.73 26.64
C ALA A 53 -7.74 -9.03 26.92
N SER A 54 -7.67 -7.76 27.32
CA SER A 54 -8.83 -6.96 27.73
C SER A 54 -8.97 -5.68 26.90
N PRO A 55 -10.20 -5.24 26.57
CA PRO A 55 -10.40 -4.00 25.82
C PRO A 55 -9.79 -2.77 26.50
N LYS A 56 -9.00 -1.99 25.75
CA LYS A 56 -8.49 -0.66 26.09
C LYS A 56 -9.07 0.34 25.08
N GLY A 57 -10.13 1.04 25.48
CA GLY A 57 -10.90 1.88 24.56
C GLY A 57 -11.72 1.04 23.58
N SER A 58 -12.06 1.61 22.42
CA SER A 58 -12.99 1.03 21.45
C SER A 58 -12.37 0.01 20.50
N ASN A 59 -11.05 0.09 20.25
CA ASN A 59 -10.38 -0.64 19.18
C ASN A 59 -9.01 -1.23 19.55
N LYS A 60 -8.58 -1.18 20.83
CA LYS A 60 -7.30 -1.79 21.26
C LYS A 60 -7.51 -2.79 22.39
N LEU A 61 -6.53 -3.66 22.57
CA LEU A 61 -6.40 -4.58 23.69
C LEU A 61 -5.21 -4.18 24.56
N ARG A 62 -5.30 -4.52 25.85
CA ARG A 62 -4.19 -4.52 26.79
C ARG A 62 -4.16 -5.82 27.56
N VAL A 63 -2.99 -6.18 28.07
CA VAL A 63 -2.89 -7.23 29.09
C VAL A 63 -3.47 -6.71 30.40
N LYS A 64 -4.38 -7.46 30.99
CA LYS A 64 -4.86 -7.27 32.36
C LYS A 64 -4.53 -8.51 33.17
N THR A 65 -4.08 -8.30 34.40
CA THR A 65 -3.83 -9.36 35.37
C THR A 65 -5.08 -9.55 36.24
N ILE A 66 -5.46 -10.80 36.47
CA ILE A 66 -6.48 -11.19 37.43
C ILE A 66 -5.83 -12.17 38.39
N GLU A 67 -5.90 -11.88 39.67
CA GLU A 67 -5.33 -12.70 40.74
C GLU A 67 -6.47 -13.37 41.51
N LEU A 68 -6.31 -14.66 41.75
CA LEU A 68 -7.27 -15.50 42.46
C LEU A 68 -6.53 -16.32 43.51
N VAL A 69 -7.20 -16.59 44.64
CA VAL A 69 -6.67 -17.45 45.69
C VAL A 69 -7.50 -18.72 45.75
N ALA A 70 -6.88 -19.85 45.42
CA ALA A 70 -7.48 -21.18 45.48
C ALA A 70 -7.63 -21.64 46.94
N ALA A 71 -8.77 -22.23 47.27
CA ALA A 71 -8.98 -22.81 48.61
C ALA A 71 -8.28 -24.18 48.78
N ASP A 72 -7.86 -24.80 47.68
CA ASP A 72 -7.28 -26.14 47.62
C ASP A 72 -6.10 -26.13 46.64
N ALA A 73 -4.88 -26.28 47.19
CA ALA A 73 -3.64 -26.18 46.43
C ALA A 73 -3.48 -27.29 45.39
N GLU A 74 -3.91 -28.52 45.70
CA GLU A 74 -3.80 -29.64 44.78
C GLU A 74 -4.78 -29.46 43.61
N LYS A 75 -6.00 -29.00 43.88
CA LYS A 75 -6.93 -28.63 42.79
C LYS A 75 -6.43 -27.46 41.96
N ALA A 76 -5.73 -26.50 42.56
CA ALA A 76 -5.11 -25.40 41.81
C ALA A 76 -4.06 -25.92 40.81
N LYS A 77 -3.17 -26.81 41.27
CA LYS A 77 -2.14 -27.47 40.45
C LYS A 77 -2.75 -28.25 39.28
N GLU A 78 -3.89 -28.92 39.48
CA GLU A 78 -4.60 -29.63 38.41
C GLU A 78 -5.36 -28.68 37.46
N TRP A 79 -5.95 -27.61 37.98
CA TRP A 79 -6.83 -26.72 37.24
C TRP A 79 -6.09 -25.83 36.24
N VAL A 80 -4.94 -25.27 36.63
CA VAL A 80 -4.12 -24.38 35.78
C VAL A 80 -3.78 -24.99 34.41
N PRO A 81 -3.22 -26.21 34.30
CA PRO A 81 -2.93 -26.82 33.00
C PRO A 81 -4.19 -27.15 32.19
N LEU A 82 -5.30 -27.49 32.84
CA LEU A 82 -6.58 -27.73 32.15
C LEU A 82 -7.11 -26.46 31.48
N VAL A 83 -7.07 -25.33 32.17
CA VAL A 83 -7.52 -24.05 31.61
C VAL A 83 -6.61 -23.60 30.49
N ASN A 84 -5.29 -23.69 30.65
CA ASN A 84 -4.35 -23.38 29.58
C ASN A 84 -4.60 -24.26 28.34
N ARG A 85 -4.79 -25.57 28.51
CA ARG A 85 -5.11 -26.48 27.40
C ARG A 85 -6.41 -26.10 26.72
N ALA A 86 -7.43 -25.73 27.49
CA ALA A 86 -8.74 -25.40 26.94
C ALA A 86 -8.75 -24.02 26.26
N ALA A 87 -8.03 -23.03 26.81
CA ALA A 87 -7.82 -21.73 26.21
C ALA A 87 -7.08 -21.82 24.87
N TYR A 88 -6.20 -22.81 24.72
CA TYR A 88 -5.40 -23.08 23.52
C TYR A 88 -5.86 -24.34 22.77
N LYS A 89 -7.13 -24.75 22.92
CA LYS A 89 -7.65 -25.97 22.27
C LYS A 89 -7.40 -26.00 20.75
N ASP A 90 -7.46 -24.83 20.14
CA ASP A 90 -7.42 -24.60 18.70
C ASP A 90 -6.10 -23.97 18.22
N SER A 91 -5.09 -23.81 19.09
CA SER A 91 -3.82 -23.12 18.78
C SER A 91 -2.68 -23.61 19.67
N LYS A 92 -1.43 -23.55 19.20
CA LYS A 92 -0.26 -23.84 20.04
C LYS A 92 -0.05 -22.73 21.08
N ARG A 93 0.22 -23.08 22.34
CA ARG A 93 0.64 -22.13 23.40
C ARG A 93 2.14 -21.85 23.27
N GLY A 94 2.56 -20.61 23.52
CA GLY A 94 3.96 -20.19 23.46
C GLY A 94 4.58 -20.38 22.08
N LYS A 95 3.93 -19.84 21.04
CA LYS A 95 4.43 -19.92 19.66
C LYS A 95 5.75 -19.18 19.52
N ARG A 96 6.60 -19.67 18.62
CA ARG A 96 7.85 -19.03 18.19
C ARG A 96 7.59 -18.24 16.91
N PHE A 97 7.89 -16.95 16.89
CA PHE A 97 7.60 -16.09 15.74
C PHE A 97 8.87 -15.55 15.09
N LYS A 98 8.92 -15.55 13.76
CA LYS A 98 9.80 -14.63 13.03
C LYS A 98 9.03 -13.34 12.79
N VAL A 99 9.43 -12.22 13.36
CA VAL A 99 8.76 -10.93 13.21
C VAL A 99 9.53 -10.08 12.20
N ILE A 100 8.90 -9.74 11.08
CA ILE A 100 9.44 -8.85 10.05
C ILE A 100 8.72 -7.51 10.14
N ILE A 101 9.45 -6.45 10.44
CA ILE A 101 8.89 -5.10 10.64
C ILE A 101 9.45 -4.19 9.56
N ASN A 102 8.58 -3.45 8.88
CA ASN A 102 9.03 -2.32 8.06
C ASN A 102 8.85 -1.03 8.86
N PRO A 103 9.95 -0.42 9.37
CA PRO A 103 9.86 0.76 10.24
C PRO A 103 9.27 1.97 9.52
N PHE A 104 9.36 2.03 8.19
CA PHE A 104 8.87 3.12 7.35
C PHE A 104 7.41 2.95 6.90
N SER A 105 6.74 1.86 7.30
CA SER A 105 5.34 1.62 6.93
C SER A 105 4.39 2.68 7.48
N GLY A 106 3.44 3.11 6.64
CA GLY A 106 2.36 4.03 7.03
C GLY A 106 2.92 5.36 7.55
N THR A 107 2.73 5.61 8.85
CA THR A 107 3.19 6.84 9.54
C THR A 107 4.61 6.70 10.14
N GLY A 108 5.35 5.66 9.79
CA GLY A 108 6.70 5.41 10.34
C GLY A 108 6.71 4.87 11.78
N LYS A 109 5.57 4.37 12.26
CA LYS A 109 5.36 3.95 13.67
C LYS A 109 5.24 2.44 13.85
N ALA A 110 5.55 1.64 12.84
CA ALA A 110 5.37 0.18 12.90
C ALA A 110 6.19 -0.46 14.03
N SER A 111 7.46 -0.05 14.18
CA SER A 111 8.32 -0.53 15.28
C SER A 111 7.79 -0.14 16.65
N GLU A 112 7.35 1.11 16.82
CA GLU A 112 6.75 1.58 18.07
C GLU A 112 5.46 0.83 18.39
N THR A 113 4.61 0.63 17.39
CA THR A 113 3.35 -0.12 17.48
C THR A 113 3.60 -1.55 17.96
N PHE A 114 4.61 -2.23 17.42
CA PHE A 114 4.99 -3.56 17.91
C PHE A 114 5.32 -3.53 19.41
N HIS A 115 6.20 -2.63 19.84
CA HIS A 115 6.64 -2.55 21.23
C HIS A 115 5.50 -2.19 22.21
N LYS A 116 4.59 -1.29 21.80
CA LYS A 116 3.51 -0.80 22.67
C LYS A 116 2.27 -1.69 22.69
N GLU A 117 1.95 -2.34 21.58
CA GLU A 117 0.65 -3.01 21.40
C GLU A 117 0.75 -4.53 21.19
N VAL A 118 1.82 -5.01 20.57
CA VAL A 118 1.98 -6.43 20.20
C VAL A 118 2.80 -7.17 21.24
N LYS A 119 3.99 -6.64 21.56
CA LYS A 119 4.97 -7.24 22.48
C LYS A 119 4.34 -7.64 23.82
N PRO A 120 3.54 -6.79 24.52
CA PRO A 120 2.95 -7.17 25.80
C PRO A 120 2.03 -8.40 25.69
N LEU A 121 1.29 -8.55 24.59
CA LEU A 121 0.42 -9.71 24.35
C LEU A 121 1.24 -10.96 24.06
N PHE A 122 2.33 -10.85 23.30
CA PHE A 122 3.23 -11.97 23.01
C PHE A 122 3.91 -12.48 24.29
N GLU A 123 4.41 -11.57 25.13
CA GLU A 123 4.98 -11.87 26.45
C GLU A 123 3.96 -12.57 27.35
N ALA A 124 2.76 -11.99 27.46
CA ALA A 124 1.70 -12.56 28.28
C ALA A 124 1.23 -13.94 27.78
N ALA A 125 1.34 -14.25 26.49
CA ALA A 125 1.05 -15.55 25.92
C ALA A 125 2.21 -16.57 26.05
N GLY A 126 3.35 -16.16 26.62
CA GLY A 126 4.57 -16.97 26.69
C GLY A 126 5.18 -17.26 25.31
N SER A 127 4.89 -16.44 24.31
CA SER A 127 5.45 -16.58 22.96
C SER A 127 6.87 -16.05 22.93
N THR A 128 7.69 -16.58 22.02
CA THR A 128 9.05 -16.08 21.76
C THR A 128 9.11 -15.54 20.35
N TRP A 129 10.02 -14.61 20.08
CA TRP A 129 10.15 -14.03 18.76
C TRP A 129 11.57 -13.57 18.47
N ASP A 130 11.89 -13.54 17.19
CA ASP A 130 13.09 -12.93 16.62
C ASP A 130 12.66 -11.81 15.66
N ILE A 131 13.27 -10.63 15.76
CA ILE A 131 12.86 -9.44 14.98
C ILE A 131 13.87 -9.16 13.88
N THR A 132 13.39 -8.89 12.67
CA THR A 132 14.19 -8.29 11.60
C THR A 132 13.48 -7.08 11.04
N LEU A 133 14.21 -5.97 10.95
CA LEU A 133 13.74 -4.74 10.33
C LEU A 133 14.08 -4.78 8.84
N THR A 134 13.13 -4.46 7.97
CA THR A 134 13.41 -4.29 6.55
C THR A 134 13.96 -2.90 6.28
N GLU A 135 14.92 -2.82 5.37
CA GLU A 135 15.67 -1.59 5.10
C GLU A 135 15.41 -1.02 3.70
N ARG A 136 15.00 -1.88 2.75
CA ARG A 136 14.78 -1.51 1.35
C ARG A 136 13.71 -2.38 0.70
N LYS A 137 13.26 -1.97 -0.48
CA LYS A 137 12.37 -2.76 -1.34
C LYS A 137 12.96 -4.15 -1.60
N ASN A 138 12.11 -5.17 -1.57
CA ASN A 138 12.45 -6.59 -1.70
C ASN A 138 13.29 -7.20 -0.56
N HIS A 139 13.62 -6.46 0.51
CA HIS A 139 14.39 -7.05 1.62
C HIS A 139 13.57 -8.15 2.34
N ALA A 140 12.24 -8.02 2.46
CA ALA A 140 11.42 -9.11 3.04
C ALA A 140 11.40 -10.36 2.14
N LYS A 141 11.48 -10.18 0.82
CA LYS A 141 11.60 -11.27 -0.15
C LYS A 141 12.91 -12.04 0.05
N GLU A 142 14.03 -11.34 0.15
CA GLU A 142 15.36 -11.93 0.37
C GLU A 142 15.44 -12.68 1.71
N ILE A 143 14.91 -12.09 2.78
CA ILE A 143 14.82 -12.74 4.10
C ILE A 143 14.05 -14.05 3.98
N ALA A 144 12.89 -14.03 3.32
CA ALA A 144 12.05 -15.21 3.16
C ALA A 144 12.74 -16.34 2.39
N GLN A 145 13.56 -16.00 1.39
CA GLN A 145 14.28 -16.97 0.57
C GLN A 145 15.29 -17.80 1.39
N THR A 146 15.93 -17.20 2.40
CA THR A 146 16.98 -17.87 3.19
C THR A 146 16.53 -18.32 4.58
N LEU A 147 15.32 -17.93 5.01
CA LEU A 147 14.81 -18.21 6.36
C LEU A 147 14.70 -19.72 6.64
N ALA A 148 15.23 -20.15 7.79
CA ALA A 148 15.05 -21.50 8.31
C ALA A 148 13.64 -21.66 8.93
N LEU A 149 12.66 -22.02 8.11
CA LEU A 149 11.23 -22.03 8.48
C LEU A 149 10.92 -22.93 9.70
N SER A 150 11.62 -24.05 9.87
CA SER A 150 11.43 -25.01 10.98
C SER A 150 11.69 -24.44 12.38
N MET A 151 12.40 -23.31 12.46
CA MET A 151 12.69 -22.61 13.71
C MET A 151 11.48 -21.87 14.28
N TYR A 152 10.44 -21.66 13.47
CA TYR A 152 9.30 -20.82 13.81
C TYR A 152 7.98 -21.58 13.67
N ASP A 153 6.98 -21.16 14.43
CA ASP A 153 5.59 -21.64 14.30
C ASP A 153 4.77 -20.75 13.37
N ALA A 154 5.19 -19.50 13.14
CA ALA A 154 4.62 -18.59 12.15
C ALA A 154 5.62 -17.45 11.83
N ILE A 155 5.47 -16.86 10.64
CA ILE A 155 6.10 -15.58 10.29
C ILE A 155 5.07 -14.49 10.52
N VAL A 156 5.45 -13.41 11.19
CA VAL A 156 4.57 -12.29 11.55
C VAL A 156 5.09 -11.02 10.89
N THR A 157 4.27 -10.36 10.09
CA THR A 157 4.60 -9.05 9.52
C THR A 157 4.00 -7.94 10.37
N VAL A 158 4.74 -6.86 10.57
CA VAL A 158 4.22 -5.60 11.16
C VAL A 158 4.42 -4.50 10.13
N SER A 159 3.47 -4.37 9.21
CA SER A 159 3.53 -3.51 8.03
C SER A 159 2.15 -3.43 7.35
N GLY A 160 2.08 -2.91 6.12
CA GLY A 160 0.93 -3.07 5.24
C GLY A 160 1.08 -4.26 4.29
N ASP A 161 0.18 -4.33 3.31
CA ASP A 161 0.07 -5.46 2.38
C ASP A 161 1.35 -5.68 1.53
N GLY A 162 2.15 -4.64 1.27
CA GLY A 162 3.37 -4.72 0.46
C GLY A 162 4.46 -5.65 1.04
N ILE A 163 4.67 -5.66 2.36
CA ILE A 163 5.65 -6.58 2.97
C ILE A 163 5.14 -8.01 2.97
N VAL A 164 3.82 -8.20 3.10
CA VAL A 164 3.20 -9.51 2.94
C VAL A 164 3.39 -10.01 1.51
N HIS A 165 3.24 -9.14 0.51
CA HIS A 165 3.50 -9.45 -0.90
C HIS A 165 4.96 -9.87 -1.13
N GLU A 166 5.93 -9.11 -0.63
CA GLU A 166 7.36 -9.46 -0.73
C GLU A 166 7.66 -10.81 -0.07
N LEU A 167 7.14 -11.03 1.14
CA LEU A 167 7.28 -12.27 1.89
C LEU A 167 6.76 -13.48 1.11
N ILE A 168 5.53 -13.40 0.58
CA ILE A 168 4.92 -14.49 -0.20
C ILE A 168 5.74 -14.79 -1.45
N ASN A 169 6.15 -13.75 -2.20
CA ASN A 169 6.98 -13.93 -3.40
C ASN A 169 8.37 -14.51 -3.07
N GLY A 170 8.91 -14.21 -1.88
CA GLY A 170 10.17 -14.78 -1.42
C GLY A 170 10.03 -16.27 -1.08
N LEU A 171 9.00 -16.62 -0.30
CA LEU A 171 8.69 -18.02 0.04
C LEU A 171 8.43 -18.86 -1.22
N LEU A 172 7.61 -18.36 -2.15
CA LEU A 172 7.25 -19.09 -3.37
C LEU A 172 8.36 -19.13 -4.42
N SER A 173 9.45 -18.37 -4.23
CA SER A 173 10.65 -18.46 -5.08
C SER A 173 11.68 -19.49 -4.59
N ARG A 174 11.43 -20.15 -3.45
CA ARG A 174 12.34 -21.15 -2.90
C ARG A 174 12.21 -22.50 -3.63
N PRO A 175 13.27 -23.33 -3.66
CA PRO A 175 13.19 -24.68 -4.21
C PRO A 175 12.16 -25.59 -3.54
N ASP A 176 11.90 -25.37 -2.24
CA ASP A 176 10.94 -26.12 -1.41
C ASP A 176 9.53 -25.49 -1.39
N ALA A 177 9.23 -24.53 -2.27
CA ALA A 177 7.99 -23.74 -2.24
C ALA A 177 6.70 -24.57 -2.14
N ALA A 178 6.64 -25.72 -2.82
CA ALA A 178 5.47 -26.61 -2.80
C ALA A 178 5.20 -27.27 -1.42
N GLU A 179 6.22 -27.33 -0.55
CA GLU A 179 6.14 -27.93 0.78
C GLU A 179 5.93 -26.90 1.89
N ILE A 180 6.00 -25.61 1.58
CA ILE A 180 5.89 -24.53 2.56
C ILE A 180 4.46 -24.49 3.12
N THR A 181 4.36 -24.72 4.43
CA THR A 181 3.09 -24.72 5.18
C THR A 181 3.09 -23.74 6.36
N ILE A 182 4.18 -23.00 6.55
CA ILE A 182 4.31 -22.06 7.67
C ILE A 182 3.23 -20.96 7.59
N PRO A 183 2.43 -20.73 8.65
CA PRO A 183 1.45 -19.66 8.67
C PRO A 183 2.08 -18.26 8.64
N ILE A 184 1.40 -17.33 7.98
CA ILE A 184 1.75 -15.90 7.99
C ILE A 184 0.70 -15.13 8.81
N GLY A 185 1.17 -14.41 9.84
CA GLY A 185 0.37 -13.51 10.66
C GLY A 185 0.56 -12.07 10.24
N CYS A 186 -0.51 -11.37 9.89
CA CYS A 186 -0.45 -9.98 9.43
C CYS A 186 -0.87 -9.03 10.56
N ILE A 187 0.05 -8.20 11.04
CA ILE A 187 -0.23 -7.13 12.00
C ILE A 187 -0.20 -5.78 11.25
N PRO A 188 -1.29 -5.00 11.27
CA PRO A 188 -1.39 -3.78 10.49
C PRO A 188 -0.42 -2.72 11.04
N GLY A 189 0.42 -2.20 10.14
CA GLY A 189 1.35 -1.09 10.39
C GLY A 189 1.48 -0.14 9.20
N GLY A 190 0.84 -0.44 8.07
CA GLY A 190 0.82 0.40 6.86
C GLY A 190 -0.49 1.16 6.68
N SER A 191 -0.61 1.89 5.55
CA SER A 191 -1.85 2.56 5.16
C SER A 191 -2.85 1.59 4.50
N GLY A 192 -2.36 0.68 3.63
CA GLY A 192 -3.14 -0.45 3.10
C GLY A 192 -2.99 -1.69 3.97
N ASN A 193 -4.11 -2.19 4.50
CA ASN A 193 -4.16 -3.38 5.36
C ASN A 193 -5.35 -4.30 4.98
N GLY A 194 -5.58 -4.51 3.69
CA GLY A 194 -6.74 -5.25 3.17
C GLY A 194 -6.88 -6.64 3.79
N ILE A 195 -5.76 -7.35 3.97
CA ILE A 195 -5.77 -8.67 4.62
C ILE A 195 -6.17 -8.61 6.09
N SER A 196 -5.66 -7.62 6.83
CA SER A 196 -5.98 -7.46 8.25
C SER A 196 -7.45 -7.08 8.45
N VAL A 197 -7.99 -6.22 7.59
CA VAL A 197 -9.41 -5.86 7.56
C VAL A 197 -10.27 -7.07 7.22
N SER A 198 -9.89 -7.86 6.21
CA SER A 198 -10.61 -9.08 5.84
C SER A 198 -10.60 -10.13 6.95
N LEU A 199 -9.53 -10.21 7.75
CA LEU A 199 -9.41 -11.17 8.86
C LEU A 199 -10.13 -10.74 10.14
N THR A 200 -10.19 -9.44 10.44
CA THR A 200 -10.64 -8.92 11.75
C THR A 200 -11.85 -7.98 11.66
N GLY A 201 -12.31 -7.68 10.44
CA GLY A 201 -13.40 -6.75 10.14
C GLY A 201 -12.99 -5.28 10.21
N ASN A 202 -13.80 -4.38 9.61
CA ASN A 202 -13.51 -2.93 9.55
C ASN A 202 -13.20 -2.30 10.91
N LYS A 203 -13.88 -2.74 11.98
CA LYS A 203 -13.68 -2.18 13.31
C LYS A 203 -12.27 -2.42 13.87
N TYR A 204 -11.69 -3.58 13.58
CA TYR A 204 -10.41 -4.01 14.18
C TYR A 204 -9.28 -4.19 13.16
N GLY A 205 -9.55 -4.00 11.86
CA GLY A 205 -8.61 -4.18 10.75
C GLY A 205 -7.30 -3.39 10.85
N TYR A 206 -7.29 -2.32 11.64
CA TYR A 206 -6.13 -1.46 11.89
C TYR A 206 -5.62 -1.54 13.33
N SER A 207 -6.09 -2.52 14.10
CA SER A 207 -5.66 -2.71 15.48
C SER A 207 -4.59 -3.77 15.58
N ALA A 208 -3.35 -3.33 15.77
CA ALA A 208 -2.22 -4.22 15.96
C ALA A 208 -2.44 -5.21 17.13
N SER A 209 -3.05 -4.75 18.22
CA SER A 209 -3.34 -5.58 19.38
C SER A 209 -4.40 -6.68 19.15
N TYR A 210 -5.45 -6.42 18.36
CA TYR A 210 -6.42 -7.47 17.99
C TYR A 210 -5.82 -8.44 16.97
N SER A 211 -5.05 -7.97 16.00
CA SER A 211 -4.33 -8.84 15.08
C SER A 211 -3.30 -9.71 15.81
N ALA A 212 -2.59 -9.17 16.81
CA ALA A 212 -1.69 -9.94 17.67
C ALA A 212 -2.42 -11.06 18.43
N LEU A 213 -3.60 -10.78 18.99
CA LEU A 213 -4.43 -11.82 19.60
C LEU A 213 -4.82 -12.91 18.58
N GLY A 214 -5.15 -12.52 17.35
CA GLY A 214 -5.39 -13.43 16.22
C GLY A 214 -4.18 -14.30 15.88
N VAL A 215 -2.96 -13.74 15.87
CA VAL A 215 -1.72 -14.50 15.63
C VAL A 215 -1.46 -15.52 16.75
N ILE A 216 -1.68 -15.13 18.02
CA ILE A 216 -1.50 -16.01 19.18
C ILE A 216 -2.54 -17.13 19.18
N LYS A 217 -3.82 -16.80 18.99
CA LYS A 217 -4.96 -17.67 19.32
C LYS A 217 -5.73 -18.19 18.11
N GLY A 218 -5.59 -17.55 16.95
CA GLY A 218 -6.33 -17.87 15.74
C GLY A 218 -5.92 -19.20 15.12
N LYS A 219 -6.84 -19.75 14.32
CA LYS A 219 -6.61 -20.92 13.49
C LYS A 219 -6.00 -20.46 12.17
N SER A 220 -4.94 -21.13 11.73
CA SER A 220 -4.48 -21.00 10.36
C SER A 220 -5.49 -21.63 9.41
N PHE A 221 -5.65 -21.03 8.24
CA PHE A 221 -6.41 -21.57 7.12
C PHE A 221 -5.53 -21.48 5.87
N LYS A 222 -5.84 -22.31 4.86
CA LYS A 222 -5.19 -22.21 3.55
C LYS A 222 -5.81 -21.04 2.79
N MET A 223 -5.01 -20.30 2.05
CA MET A 223 -5.47 -19.22 1.18
C MET A 223 -4.89 -19.44 -0.21
N ASP A 224 -5.70 -19.26 -1.24
CA ASP A 224 -5.24 -19.36 -2.63
C ASP A 224 -4.38 -18.14 -2.96
N ILE A 225 -3.39 -18.36 -3.82
CA ILE A 225 -2.48 -17.34 -4.30
C ILE A 225 -2.62 -17.25 -5.82
N CYS A 226 -2.79 -16.04 -6.33
CA CYS A 226 -2.86 -15.77 -7.76
C CYS A 226 -1.45 -15.72 -8.35
N SER A 227 -1.19 -16.54 -9.37
CA SER A 227 0.03 -16.46 -10.17
C SER A 227 -0.19 -15.49 -11.32
N ILE A 228 0.71 -14.53 -11.47
CA ILE A 228 0.67 -13.51 -12.52
C ILE A 228 1.93 -13.62 -13.37
N THR A 229 1.75 -13.68 -14.69
CA THR A 229 2.83 -13.66 -15.67
C THR A 229 2.76 -12.35 -16.48
N GLN A 230 3.90 -11.69 -16.64
CA GLN A 230 4.03 -10.47 -17.44
C GLN A 230 5.35 -10.52 -18.22
N GLY A 231 5.25 -10.70 -19.53
CA GLY A 231 6.42 -11.07 -20.35
C GLY A 231 7.05 -12.35 -19.81
N GLU A 232 8.36 -12.33 -19.58
CA GLU A 232 9.13 -13.44 -18.99
C GLU A 232 9.07 -13.47 -17.45
N ASN A 233 8.48 -12.46 -16.82
CA ASN A 233 8.45 -12.35 -15.37
C ASN A 233 7.21 -13.02 -14.78
N ARG A 234 7.39 -13.64 -13.63
CA ARG A 234 6.30 -14.18 -12.81
C ARG A 234 6.34 -13.59 -11.40
N TYR A 235 5.18 -13.22 -10.89
CA TYR A 235 4.99 -12.84 -9.49
C TYR A 235 3.65 -13.34 -8.97
N PHE A 236 3.47 -13.26 -7.65
CA PHE A 236 2.31 -13.80 -6.96
C PHE A 236 1.55 -12.69 -6.23
N SER A 237 0.23 -12.66 -6.39
CA SER A 237 -0.68 -11.76 -5.69
C SER A 237 -1.61 -12.53 -4.77
N PHE A 238 -1.93 -11.94 -3.62
CA PHE A 238 -2.80 -12.55 -2.61
C PHE A 238 -4.04 -11.71 -2.29
N ILE A 239 -4.11 -10.47 -2.79
CA ILE A 239 -5.25 -9.56 -2.57
C ILE A 239 -6.01 -9.36 -3.86
N SER A 240 -5.39 -8.71 -4.84
CA SER A 240 -6.06 -8.34 -6.07
C SER A 240 -5.08 -7.94 -7.18
N GLN A 241 -5.62 -7.83 -8.39
CA GLN A 241 -5.01 -7.21 -9.56
C GLN A 241 -6.01 -6.24 -10.16
N THR A 242 -5.57 -5.03 -10.51
CA THR A 242 -6.44 -4.00 -11.08
C THR A 242 -5.80 -3.29 -12.26
N TYR A 243 -6.65 -2.79 -13.16
CA TYR A 243 -6.31 -1.93 -14.28
C TYR A 243 -7.38 -0.84 -14.41
N GLY A 244 -7.00 0.33 -14.93
CA GLY A 244 -7.86 1.49 -15.06
C GLY A 244 -7.79 2.45 -13.87
N ILE A 245 -8.91 3.11 -13.54
CA ILE A 245 -8.90 4.24 -12.60
C ILE A 245 -8.30 3.89 -11.23
N VAL A 246 -8.49 2.67 -10.73
CA VAL A 246 -7.96 2.27 -9.41
C VAL A 246 -6.44 2.26 -9.42
N ALA A 247 -5.82 1.71 -10.48
CA ALA A 247 -4.37 1.71 -10.65
C ALA A 247 -3.83 3.16 -10.76
N ASP A 248 -4.50 4.00 -11.53
CA ASP A 248 -4.17 5.43 -11.65
C ASP A 248 -4.32 6.16 -10.31
N CYS A 249 -5.31 5.81 -9.48
CA CYS A 249 -5.46 6.35 -8.12
C CYS A 249 -4.29 5.94 -7.22
N ASP A 250 -3.90 4.66 -7.26
CA ASP A 250 -2.83 4.14 -6.42
C ASP A 250 -1.50 4.83 -6.71
N LEU A 251 -1.14 4.94 -7.99
CA LEU A 251 0.09 5.58 -8.48
C LEU A 251 0.00 7.11 -8.33
N GLY A 252 -1.08 7.70 -8.80
CA GLY A 252 -1.27 9.15 -8.87
C GLY A 252 -1.42 9.83 -7.51
N THR A 253 -1.62 9.08 -6.43
CA THR A 253 -1.77 9.62 -5.07
C THR A 253 -0.67 9.19 -4.11
N GLU A 254 0.40 8.56 -4.58
CA GLU A 254 1.49 8.08 -3.71
C GLU A 254 2.19 9.22 -2.94
N HIS A 255 2.36 10.37 -3.58
CA HIS A 255 2.88 11.59 -2.95
C HIS A 255 1.95 12.17 -1.85
N LEU A 256 0.70 11.70 -1.77
CA LEU A 256 -0.31 12.10 -0.78
C LEU A 256 -0.44 11.11 0.39
N ARG A 257 0.56 10.24 0.63
CA ARG A 257 0.55 9.27 1.74
C ARG A 257 0.27 9.88 3.12
N TRP A 258 0.61 11.15 3.32
CA TRP A 258 0.31 11.90 4.55
C TRP A 258 -1.20 12.03 4.84
N MET A 259 -2.06 11.94 3.83
CA MET A 259 -3.53 11.98 3.96
C MET A 259 -4.14 10.65 4.44
N GLY A 260 -3.33 9.59 4.57
CA GLY A 260 -3.83 8.25 4.87
C GLY A 260 -4.79 7.75 3.79
N ASP A 261 -5.89 7.14 4.21
CA ASP A 261 -6.86 6.49 3.31
C ASP A 261 -7.65 7.50 2.43
N LEU A 262 -7.77 8.77 2.87
CA LEU A 262 -8.51 9.81 2.13
C LEU A 262 -7.90 10.13 0.76
N ARG A 263 -6.61 9.82 0.55
CA ARG A 263 -5.93 10.03 -0.74
C ARG A 263 -6.60 9.24 -1.87
N PHE A 264 -7.11 8.04 -1.58
CA PHE A 264 -7.72 7.17 -2.58
C PHE A 264 -9.07 7.73 -3.05
N THR A 265 -9.90 8.22 -2.12
CA THR A 265 -11.16 8.90 -2.44
C THR A 265 -10.91 10.15 -3.30
N TRP A 266 -9.87 10.94 -2.96
CA TRP A 266 -9.48 12.10 -3.74
C TRP A 266 -9.02 11.73 -5.16
N GLY A 267 -8.14 10.73 -5.27
CA GLY A 267 -7.70 10.22 -6.56
C GLY A 267 -8.89 9.80 -7.42
N ALA A 268 -9.78 8.99 -6.87
CA ALA A 268 -10.94 8.49 -7.58
C ALA A 268 -11.87 9.62 -8.05
N LEU A 269 -12.12 10.63 -7.21
CA LEU A 269 -12.91 11.79 -7.61
C LEU A 269 -12.24 12.58 -8.73
N LYS A 270 -10.92 12.83 -8.65
CA LYS A 270 -10.14 13.52 -9.69
C LYS A 270 -10.31 12.85 -11.05
N TYR A 271 -10.08 11.54 -11.12
CA TYR A 271 -10.15 10.80 -12.39
C TYR A 271 -11.59 10.61 -12.90
N ILE A 272 -12.61 10.56 -12.01
CA ILE A 272 -14.02 10.62 -12.42
C ILE A 272 -14.33 11.95 -13.12
N LEU A 273 -13.86 13.07 -12.55
CA LEU A 273 -14.12 14.39 -13.13
C LEU A 273 -13.47 14.53 -14.52
N GLN A 274 -12.27 13.97 -14.69
CA GLN A 274 -11.56 13.89 -15.97
C GLN A 274 -12.25 12.98 -17.01
N GLY A 275 -13.09 12.03 -16.57
CA GLY A 275 -13.81 11.13 -17.49
C GLY A 275 -12.90 10.17 -18.25
N LYS A 276 -11.71 9.87 -17.70
CA LYS A 276 -10.73 8.98 -18.35
C LYS A 276 -11.29 7.56 -18.50
N ARG A 277 -11.08 6.97 -19.67
CA ARG A 277 -11.41 5.57 -19.99
C ARG A 277 -10.16 4.85 -20.45
N TYR A 278 -10.19 3.53 -20.37
CA TYR A 278 -9.05 2.69 -20.62
C TYR A 278 -9.42 1.64 -21.66
N SER A 279 -8.71 1.66 -22.79
CA SER A 279 -8.89 0.69 -23.85
C SER A 279 -8.08 -0.55 -23.55
N CYS A 280 -8.73 -1.71 -23.49
CA CYS A 280 -8.08 -2.97 -23.18
C CYS A 280 -8.89 -4.13 -23.74
N GLN A 281 -8.19 -5.22 -24.03
CA GLN A 281 -8.81 -6.51 -24.27
C GLN A 281 -8.64 -7.38 -23.04
N ILE A 282 -9.75 -7.80 -22.44
CA ILE A 282 -9.77 -8.65 -21.25
C ILE A 282 -10.40 -9.99 -21.62
N ALA A 283 -9.61 -11.06 -21.57
CA ALA A 283 -10.08 -12.42 -21.75
C ALA A 283 -10.15 -13.13 -20.38
N VAL A 284 -11.30 -13.70 -20.03
CA VAL A 284 -11.52 -14.36 -18.74
C VAL A 284 -12.10 -15.75 -18.90
N LYS A 285 -11.62 -16.69 -18.09
CA LYS A 285 -12.28 -17.99 -17.91
C LYS A 285 -13.31 -17.88 -16.80
N VAL A 286 -14.54 -17.58 -17.19
CA VAL A 286 -15.71 -17.50 -16.29
C VAL A 286 -16.11 -18.89 -15.83
N GLU A 287 -16.27 -19.05 -14.53
CA GLU A 287 -16.86 -20.25 -13.91
C GLU A 287 -18.34 -20.03 -13.60
N GLU A 288 -18.67 -18.86 -13.05
CA GLU A 288 -20.02 -18.49 -12.67
C GLU A 288 -20.20 -16.98 -12.84
N ASN A 289 -21.31 -16.54 -13.42
CA ASN A 289 -21.65 -15.14 -13.62
C ASN A 289 -23.09 -14.80 -13.19
N ASP A 290 -23.88 -15.76 -12.72
CA ASP A 290 -25.13 -15.49 -12.03
C ASP A 290 -24.87 -15.02 -10.58
N ILE A 291 -25.21 -13.76 -10.32
CA ILE A 291 -24.95 -13.10 -9.03
C ILE A 291 -25.71 -13.77 -7.88
N GLN A 292 -26.92 -14.29 -8.13
CA GLN A 292 -27.69 -14.97 -7.08
C GLN A 292 -27.01 -16.28 -6.68
N THR A 293 -26.59 -17.09 -7.66
CA THR A 293 -25.84 -18.31 -7.42
C THR A 293 -24.51 -18.05 -6.68
N ILE A 294 -23.76 -17.00 -7.04
CA ILE A 294 -22.54 -16.58 -6.32
C ILE A 294 -22.84 -16.29 -4.86
N LYS A 295 -23.87 -15.47 -4.59
CA LYS A 295 -24.27 -15.09 -3.23
C LYS A 295 -24.77 -16.26 -2.40
N GLU A 296 -25.50 -17.18 -3.01
CA GLU A 296 -25.99 -18.39 -2.34
C GLU A 296 -24.86 -19.36 -2.01
N SER A 297 -23.95 -19.59 -2.96
CA SER A 297 -22.74 -20.38 -2.76
C SER A 297 -21.90 -19.84 -1.60
N TYR A 298 -21.69 -18.52 -1.54
CA TYR A 298 -20.97 -17.87 -0.44
C TYR A 298 -21.71 -18.00 0.91
N ARG A 299 -23.03 -17.76 0.95
CA ARG A 299 -23.82 -17.93 2.18
C ARG A 299 -23.74 -19.36 2.72
N ASN A 300 -23.82 -20.34 1.83
CA ASN A 300 -23.73 -21.76 2.17
C ASN A 300 -22.33 -22.14 2.71
N SER A 301 -21.25 -21.60 2.13
CA SER A 301 -19.89 -21.87 2.61
C SER A 301 -19.62 -21.31 4.01
N GLN A 302 -20.15 -20.12 4.32
CA GLN A 302 -20.03 -19.50 5.64
C GLN A 302 -20.78 -20.30 6.73
N GLN A 303 -21.99 -20.78 6.43
CA GLN A 303 -22.80 -21.56 7.37
C GLN A 303 -22.23 -22.97 7.60
N ASN A 304 -21.69 -23.58 6.55
CA ASN A 304 -21.07 -24.90 6.59
C ASN A 304 -19.60 -24.84 6.98
N SER A 305 -19.17 -23.98 7.90
CA SER A 305 -17.76 -23.86 8.35
C SER A 305 -17.19 -25.12 9.07
N LYS A 306 -17.90 -26.26 9.00
CA LYS A 306 -17.42 -27.64 9.28
C LYS A 306 -17.19 -28.49 8.03
N ALA A 307 -17.66 -28.07 6.85
CA ALA A 307 -17.40 -28.73 5.59
C ALA A 307 -15.90 -28.62 5.30
N ALA A 308 -15.30 -29.78 5.08
CA ALA A 308 -13.89 -29.87 4.75
C ALA A 308 -13.58 -28.90 3.60
N VAL A 309 -12.49 -28.14 3.77
CA VAL A 309 -11.69 -27.70 2.62
C VAL A 309 -11.61 -28.92 1.70
N PRO A 310 -12.03 -28.84 0.42
CA PRO A 310 -11.86 -29.95 -0.50
C PRO A 310 -10.45 -30.46 -0.29
N SER A 311 -10.30 -31.71 0.17
CA SER A 311 -8.96 -32.24 0.29
C SER A 311 -8.40 -32.15 -1.11
N ALA A 312 -7.34 -31.38 -1.31
CA ALA A 312 -6.52 -31.42 -2.50
C ALA A 312 -5.86 -32.81 -2.57
N LYS A 313 -6.69 -33.83 -2.76
CA LYS A 313 -6.39 -35.06 -3.44
C LYS A 313 -6.49 -34.86 -4.95
N ASP A 314 -6.89 -33.66 -5.40
CA ASP A 314 -6.25 -33.05 -6.57
C ASP A 314 -4.84 -32.63 -6.16
N THR A 315 -4.01 -33.67 -6.11
CA THR A 315 -2.56 -33.66 -6.20
C THR A 315 -2.05 -32.40 -6.90
N ILE A 316 -1.39 -31.51 -6.16
CA ILE A 316 -0.17 -30.91 -6.71
C ILE A 316 0.88 -32.03 -6.65
N SER A 317 0.72 -33.05 -7.50
CA SER A 317 1.83 -33.88 -7.95
C SER A 317 2.40 -33.16 -9.17
N GLY A 318 3.13 -32.09 -8.91
CA GLY A 318 3.67 -31.24 -9.97
C GLY A 318 4.34 -30.02 -9.38
N SER A 319 5.42 -29.58 -10.01
CA SER A 319 6.02 -28.27 -9.75
C SER A 319 4.96 -27.17 -9.89
N ILE A 320 5.17 -26.03 -9.23
CA ILE A 320 4.39 -24.83 -9.51
C ILE A 320 4.47 -24.60 -11.02
N ILE A 321 3.33 -24.55 -11.73
CA ILE A 321 3.32 -24.32 -13.18
C ILE A 321 3.94 -22.95 -13.42
N ASP A 322 5.14 -22.89 -14.01
CA ASP A 322 5.95 -21.68 -14.07
C ASP A 322 5.40 -20.60 -15.00
N THR A 323 4.80 -21.02 -16.11
CA THR A 323 4.21 -20.10 -17.08
C THR A 323 2.88 -20.64 -17.55
N TYR A 324 1.90 -19.73 -17.63
CA TYR A 324 0.69 -19.92 -18.40
C TYR A 324 0.82 -18.99 -19.61
N GLY A 325 0.39 -19.46 -20.79
CA GLY A 325 0.69 -18.83 -22.08
C GLY A 325 0.65 -17.29 -22.10
N SER A 326 1.51 -16.69 -22.92
CA SER A 326 1.73 -15.25 -23.04
C SER A 326 0.59 -14.52 -23.75
N VAL A 327 0.67 -13.18 -23.79
CA VAL A 327 -0.21 -12.33 -24.62
C VAL A 327 -0.09 -12.63 -26.11
N ASN A 328 1.00 -13.27 -26.56
CA ASN A 328 1.21 -13.66 -27.95
C ASN A 328 0.49 -14.97 -28.31
N ASP A 329 0.09 -15.77 -27.31
CA ASP A 329 -0.66 -17.00 -27.55
C ASP A 329 -2.12 -16.67 -27.86
N SER A 330 -2.75 -17.44 -28.76
CA SER A 330 -4.19 -17.31 -29.02
C SER A 330 -4.99 -17.49 -27.74
N VAL A 331 -5.98 -16.61 -27.51
CA VAL A 331 -6.94 -16.79 -26.42
C VAL A 331 -7.73 -18.09 -26.68
N PRO A 332 -7.87 -19.00 -25.70
CA PRO A 332 -8.67 -20.21 -25.89
C PRO A 332 -10.13 -19.89 -26.21
N ASN A 333 -10.74 -20.68 -27.10
CA ASN A 333 -12.09 -20.43 -27.62
C ASN A 333 -13.20 -20.48 -26.56
N ASP A 334 -12.94 -21.10 -25.40
CA ASP A 334 -13.87 -21.27 -24.29
C ASP A 334 -13.77 -20.14 -23.24
N TRP A 335 -13.04 -19.07 -23.55
CA TRP A 335 -12.90 -17.87 -22.72
C TRP A 335 -13.84 -16.77 -23.22
N THR A 336 -14.33 -15.96 -22.28
CA THR A 336 -15.11 -14.77 -22.60
C THR A 336 -14.16 -13.60 -22.82
N VAL A 337 -14.30 -12.92 -23.95
CA VAL A 337 -13.47 -11.75 -24.31
C VAL A 337 -14.31 -10.47 -24.23
N TYR A 338 -13.78 -9.48 -23.52
CA TYR A 338 -14.26 -8.11 -23.50
C TYR A 338 -13.24 -7.25 -24.25
N ASP A 339 -13.67 -6.65 -25.36
CA ASP A 339 -12.83 -5.79 -26.20
C ASP A 339 -13.53 -4.45 -26.35
N GLU A 340 -13.44 -3.65 -25.30
CA GLU A 340 -14.15 -2.40 -25.15
C GLU A 340 -13.43 -1.47 -24.17
N ASP A 341 -13.66 -0.18 -24.31
CA ASP A 341 -13.19 0.79 -23.34
C ASP A 341 -13.93 0.59 -22.00
N ILE A 342 -13.18 0.58 -20.91
CA ILE A 342 -13.71 0.40 -19.55
C ILE A 342 -13.29 1.55 -18.64
N TRP A 343 -13.91 1.62 -17.46
CA TRP A 343 -13.46 2.50 -16.39
C TRP A 343 -12.46 1.81 -15.46
N MET A 344 -12.74 0.55 -15.11
CA MET A 344 -11.84 -0.30 -14.34
C MET A 344 -12.06 -1.77 -14.62
N PHE A 345 -10.97 -2.51 -14.48
CA PHE A 345 -10.92 -3.94 -14.28
C PHE A 345 -10.35 -4.20 -12.87
N TRP A 346 -10.96 -5.12 -12.14
CA TRP A 346 -10.47 -5.53 -10.84
C TRP A 346 -10.80 -7.00 -10.57
N ALA A 347 -9.79 -7.81 -10.31
CA ALA A 347 -9.94 -9.19 -9.86
C ALA A 347 -9.34 -9.33 -8.45
N GLY A 348 -10.07 -9.95 -7.53
CA GLY A 348 -9.66 -10.05 -6.12
C GLY A 348 -9.89 -11.41 -5.49
N LYS A 349 -9.20 -11.65 -4.38
CA LYS A 349 -9.21 -12.92 -3.62
C LYS A 349 -9.75 -12.77 -2.19
N ILE A 350 -9.87 -11.54 -1.69
CA ILE A 350 -10.37 -11.25 -0.34
C ILE A 350 -11.46 -10.16 -0.39
N PRO A 351 -12.40 -10.16 0.57
CA PRO A 351 -13.54 -9.23 0.50
C PRO A 351 -13.17 -7.76 0.59
N TYR A 352 -12.28 -7.42 1.53
CA TYR A 352 -11.84 -6.06 1.77
C TYR A 352 -10.42 -5.86 1.26
N VAL A 353 -10.25 -4.89 0.36
CA VAL A 353 -8.93 -4.48 -0.17
C VAL A 353 -8.33 -3.33 0.65
N ALA A 354 -9.17 -2.58 1.35
CA ALA A 354 -8.81 -1.52 2.29
C ALA A 354 -9.94 -1.33 3.32
N ARG A 355 -9.77 -0.40 4.27
CA ARG A 355 -10.86 -0.02 5.19
C ARG A 355 -12.07 0.43 4.40
N ASP A 356 -13.24 -0.07 4.78
CA ASP A 356 -14.51 0.35 4.19
C ASP A 356 -14.54 0.21 2.65
N MET A 357 -13.73 -0.69 2.07
CA MET A 357 -13.69 -0.98 0.63
C MET A 357 -13.94 -2.48 0.41
N CYS A 358 -15.22 -2.86 0.44
CA CYS A 358 -15.67 -4.25 0.29
C CYS A 358 -15.87 -4.61 -1.19
N CYS A 359 -14.79 -4.57 -1.97
CA CYS A 359 -14.84 -4.73 -3.42
C CYS A 359 -15.30 -6.13 -3.86
N PHE A 360 -15.12 -7.16 -3.03
CA PHE A 360 -15.42 -8.56 -3.37
C PHE A 360 -16.27 -9.24 -2.29
N PRO A 361 -17.54 -8.85 -2.09
CA PRO A 361 -18.33 -9.24 -0.92
C PRO A 361 -18.60 -10.76 -0.80
N CYS A 362 -18.41 -11.51 -1.89
CA CYS A 362 -18.60 -12.96 -1.95
C CYS A 362 -17.29 -13.75 -2.14
N ALA A 363 -16.13 -13.09 -2.00
CA ALA A 363 -14.83 -13.73 -2.13
C ALA A 363 -14.57 -14.68 -0.97
N SER A 364 -14.17 -15.91 -1.32
CA SER A 364 -13.72 -16.92 -0.37
C SER A 364 -12.20 -17.09 -0.50
N PRO A 365 -11.45 -17.20 0.61
CA PRO A 365 -9.99 -17.25 0.54
C PRO A 365 -9.44 -18.53 -0.11
N ASN A 366 -10.22 -19.61 -0.28
CA ASN A 366 -9.72 -20.95 -0.61
C ASN A 366 -10.66 -21.80 -1.46
N ASP A 367 -11.43 -21.17 -2.35
CA ASP A 367 -12.37 -21.83 -3.26
C ASP A 367 -11.79 -22.09 -4.66
N GLY A 368 -10.55 -21.71 -4.92
CA GLY A 368 -9.88 -21.83 -6.22
C GLY A 368 -10.24 -20.76 -7.24
N PHE A 369 -11.00 -19.72 -6.84
CA PHE A 369 -11.49 -18.68 -7.75
C PHE A 369 -10.97 -17.28 -7.43
N LEU A 370 -11.08 -16.37 -8.38
CA LEU A 370 -11.02 -14.93 -8.17
C LEU A 370 -12.40 -14.34 -8.43
N ASP A 371 -12.73 -13.28 -7.71
CA ASP A 371 -13.94 -12.49 -7.96
C ASP A 371 -13.57 -11.32 -8.87
N LEU A 372 -14.27 -11.22 -10.00
CA LEU A 372 -14.08 -10.23 -11.05
C LEU A 372 -15.07 -9.09 -10.91
N MET A 373 -14.62 -7.88 -11.23
CA MET A 373 -15.40 -6.67 -11.45
C MET A 373 -14.89 -5.95 -12.70
N ILE A 374 -15.77 -5.71 -13.67
CA ILE A 374 -15.50 -4.85 -14.84
C ILE A 374 -16.57 -3.77 -14.88
N ALA A 375 -16.20 -2.53 -14.56
CA ALA A 375 -17.14 -1.44 -14.41
C ALA A 375 -17.11 -0.45 -15.59
N PHE A 376 -18.31 0.05 -15.92
CA PHE A 376 -18.61 1.04 -16.94
C PHE A 376 -17.98 0.73 -18.31
N LYS A 377 -18.52 -0.30 -18.92
CA LYS A 377 -18.35 -0.68 -20.32
C LYS A 377 -18.85 0.35 -21.34
N LYS A 378 -19.76 1.23 -20.88
CA LYS A 378 -20.33 2.33 -21.66
C LYS A 378 -20.14 3.66 -20.93
N ASN A 379 -20.31 4.77 -21.63
CA ASN A 379 -20.32 6.08 -21.02
C ASN A 379 -21.42 6.19 -19.95
N VAL A 380 -21.02 6.63 -18.76
CA VAL A 380 -21.92 6.88 -17.62
C VAL A 380 -21.75 8.29 -17.10
N SER A 381 -22.80 8.84 -16.47
CA SER A 381 -22.69 10.14 -15.84
C SER A 381 -21.75 10.11 -14.63
N ARG A 382 -21.10 11.23 -14.34
CA ARG A 382 -20.23 11.39 -13.17
C ARG A 382 -20.97 11.10 -11.85
N THR A 383 -22.26 11.45 -11.76
CA THR A 383 -23.09 11.15 -10.59
C THR A 383 -23.30 9.65 -10.40
N LYS A 384 -23.46 8.89 -11.49
CA LYS A 384 -23.56 7.43 -11.48
C LYS A 384 -22.23 6.79 -11.03
N ALA A 385 -21.10 7.31 -11.52
CA ALA A 385 -19.76 6.88 -11.09
C ALA A 385 -19.48 7.14 -9.60
N ILE A 386 -19.83 8.32 -9.07
CA ILE A 386 -19.71 8.64 -7.63
C ILE A 386 -20.60 7.72 -6.79
N LYS A 387 -21.84 7.47 -7.22
CA LYS A 387 -22.76 6.55 -6.53
C LYS A 387 -22.21 5.12 -6.50
N PHE A 388 -21.64 4.66 -7.61
CA PHE A 388 -21.02 3.33 -7.70
C PHE A 388 -19.84 3.20 -6.74
N MET A 389 -19.00 4.25 -6.59
CA MET A 389 -17.93 4.26 -5.59
C MET A 389 -18.47 4.06 -4.17
N GLY A 390 -19.53 4.77 -3.79
CA GLY A 390 -20.18 4.55 -2.48
C GLY A 390 -20.79 3.16 -2.32
N TRP A 391 -21.18 2.50 -3.40
CA TRP A 391 -21.60 1.10 -3.35
C TRP A 391 -20.45 0.12 -3.13
N MET A 392 -19.25 0.40 -3.67
CA MET A 392 -18.04 -0.40 -3.39
C MET A 392 -17.69 -0.42 -1.91
N GLU A 393 -17.99 0.65 -1.17
CA GLU A 393 -17.72 0.68 0.27
C GLU A 393 -18.51 -0.37 1.06
N THR A 394 -19.73 -0.64 0.58
CA THR A 394 -20.69 -1.54 1.23
C THR A 394 -20.82 -2.90 0.55
N GLY A 395 -20.15 -3.11 -0.59
CA GLY A 395 -20.28 -4.30 -1.42
C GLY A 395 -21.57 -4.37 -2.25
N LYS A 396 -22.35 -3.28 -2.32
CA LYS A 396 -23.65 -3.25 -3.04
C LYS A 396 -23.49 -3.15 -4.56
N HIS A 397 -22.31 -2.83 -5.05
CA HIS A 397 -21.99 -2.70 -6.47
C HIS A 397 -22.08 -4.05 -7.22
N ILE A 398 -22.05 -5.17 -6.50
CA ILE A 398 -22.25 -6.50 -7.08
C ILE A 398 -23.65 -6.66 -7.71
N ASP A 399 -24.65 -5.91 -7.22
CA ASP A 399 -26.02 -5.91 -7.74
C ASP A 399 -26.25 -4.90 -8.87
N ALA A 400 -25.22 -4.12 -9.25
CA ALA A 400 -25.30 -3.05 -10.22
C ALA A 400 -24.98 -3.56 -11.64
N GLU A 401 -25.78 -4.49 -12.15
CA GLU A 401 -25.52 -5.20 -13.42
C GLU A 401 -25.50 -4.29 -14.67
N GLU A 402 -26.19 -3.15 -14.63
CA GLU A 402 -26.12 -2.18 -15.73
C GLU A 402 -24.76 -1.45 -15.77
N GLU A 403 -24.15 -1.28 -14.60
CA GLU A 403 -22.93 -0.52 -14.38
C GLU A 403 -21.68 -1.40 -14.37
N ASN A 404 -21.85 -2.70 -14.10
CA ASN A 404 -20.75 -3.59 -13.75
C ASN A 404 -21.03 -5.03 -14.16
N THR A 405 -20.01 -5.70 -14.66
CA THR A 405 -19.98 -7.15 -14.82
C THR A 405 -19.23 -7.77 -13.64
N SER A 406 -19.93 -8.54 -12.81
CA SER A 406 -19.30 -9.35 -11.77
C SER A 406 -19.34 -10.84 -12.14
N ALA A 407 -18.29 -11.58 -11.81
CA ALA A 407 -18.22 -13.01 -12.06
C ALA A 407 -17.21 -13.69 -11.13
N ARG A 408 -17.34 -15.00 -10.95
CA ARG A 408 -16.26 -15.87 -10.47
C ARG A 408 -15.47 -16.40 -11.64
N ILE A 409 -14.16 -16.25 -11.56
CA ILE A 409 -13.24 -16.65 -12.62
C ILE A 409 -12.14 -17.55 -12.08
N ARG A 410 -11.63 -18.45 -12.92
CA ARG A 410 -10.42 -19.22 -12.60
C ARG A 410 -9.15 -18.54 -13.12
N ARG A 411 -9.27 -17.82 -14.23
CA ARG A 411 -8.15 -17.25 -14.99
C ARG A 411 -8.57 -15.96 -15.68
N VAL A 412 -7.60 -15.07 -15.84
CA VAL A 412 -7.73 -13.82 -16.59
C VAL A 412 -6.45 -13.56 -17.37
N ARG A 413 -6.61 -13.02 -18.57
CA ARG A 413 -5.58 -12.38 -19.38
C ARG A 413 -6.06 -10.96 -19.67
N ASP A 414 -5.27 -10.00 -19.27
CA ASP A 414 -5.49 -8.59 -19.55
C ASP A 414 -4.41 -8.12 -20.53
N THR A 415 -4.84 -7.58 -21.66
CA THR A 415 -3.99 -7.01 -22.68
C THR A 415 -4.37 -5.53 -22.81
N PRO A 416 -3.68 -4.62 -22.09
CA PRO A 416 -3.84 -3.20 -22.32
C PRO A 416 -3.60 -2.89 -23.79
N GLN A 417 -4.55 -2.22 -24.43
CA GLN A 417 -4.31 -1.70 -25.78
C GLN A 417 -3.49 -0.44 -25.61
N ILE A 418 -2.18 -0.62 -25.43
CA ILE A 418 -1.22 0.44 -25.67
C ILE A 418 -1.41 0.75 -27.15
N LEU A 419 -1.93 1.93 -27.48
CA LEU A 419 -1.82 2.47 -28.83
C LEU A 419 -0.34 2.29 -29.20
N GLY A 420 -0.04 1.35 -30.09
CA GLY A 420 1.32 1.06 -30.51
C GLY A 420 1.99 2.33 -31.04
N PRO A 421 3.32 2.31 -31.32
CA PRO A 421 4.02 3.48 -31.85
C PRO A 421 3.17 4.02 -32.99
N LEU A 422 2.65 5.23 -32.81
CA LEU A 422 1.66 5.82 -33.67
C LEU A 422 2.27 5.83 -35.07
N GLY A 423 1.89 4.86 -35.90
CA GLY A 423 2.20 4.91 -37.32
C GLY A 423 1.77 6.30 -37.77
N SER A 424 2.67 6.98 -38.47
CA SER A 424 2.63 8.40 -38.90
C SER A 424 1.30 8.93 -39.48
N HIS A 425 0.28 8.09 -39.61
CA HIS A 425 -1.11 8.42 -39.96
C HIS A 425 -2.03 8.79 -38.77
N ALA A 426 -1.74 8.37 -37.53
CA ALA A 426 -2.67 8.61 -36.39
C ALA A 426 -2.57 10.03 -35.82
N LEU A 427 -1.40 10.65 -35.88
CA LEU A 427 -1.20 12.07 -35.56
C LEU A 427 -2.00 12.99 -36.50
N SER A 428 -2.25 12.59 -37.76
CA SER A 428 -3.08 13.38 -38.68
C SER A 428 -4.58 13.22 -38.44
N GLN A 429 -5.03 12.21 -37.69
CA GLN A 429 -6.44 12.00 -37.37
C GLN A 429 -6.83 12.57 -35.98
N LEU A 430 -5.91 12.54 -35.00
CA LEU A 430 -6.14 13.13 -33.67
C LEU A 430 -6.14 14.68 -33.68
N THR A 431 -5.45 15.30 -34.63
CA THR A 431 -5.49 16.76 -34.85
C THR A 431 -6.83 17.26 -35.42
N GLY A 432 -7.73 16.35 -35.81
CA GLY A 432 -9.02 16.67 -36.42
C GLY A 432 -10.19 16.93 -35.45
N SER A 433 -10.09 16.64 -34.15
CA SER A 433 -11.29 16.69 -33.28
C SER A 433 -11.11 17.01 -31.79
N ILE A 434 -9.90 17.21 -31.28
CA ILE A 434 -9.69 17.64 -29.88
C ILE A 434 -8.64 18.76 -29.89
N ASN A 435 -8.81 19.79 -29.06
CA ASN A 435 -7.82 20.88 -28.89
C ASN A 435 -6.40 20.30 -28.70
N SER A 436 -5.60 20.30 -29.76
CA SER A 436 -4.32 19.58 -29.86
C SER A 436 -3.26 20.06 -28.87
N ILE A 437 -3.43 21.27 -28.35
CA ILE A 437 -2.53 21.96 -27.42
C ILE A 437 -2.50 21.26 -26.05
N VAL A 438 -3.68 20.88 -25.52
CA VAL A 438 -3.80 20.33 -24.15
C VAL A 438 -3.20 18.92 -24.04
N LEU A 439 -3.16 18.17 -25.15
CA LEU A 439 -2.63 16.79 -25.14
C LEU A 439 -1.10 16.76 -25.16
N LEU A 440 -0.46 17.64 -25.92
CA LEU A 440 1.01 17.71 -26.00
C LEU A 440 1.62 18.23 -24.68
N ASP A 441 0.94 19.18 -24.05
CA ASP A 441 1.27 19.72 -22.72
C ASP A 441 1.35 18.60 -21.65
N GLU A 442 0.35 17.71 -21.62
CA GLU A 442 0.33 16.58 -20.68
C GLU A 442 1.35 15.49 -21.04
N LEU A 443 1.55 15.22 -22.34
CA LEU A 443 2.56 14.25 -22.79
C LEU A 443 3.98 14.69 -22.43
N LEU A 444 4.27 15.98 -22.41
CA LEU A 444 5.55 16.54 -21.98
C LEU A 444 5.85 16.20 -20.51
N LEU A 445 4.83 16.25 -19.64
CA LEU A 445 4.96 15.86 -18.25
C LEU A 445 5.17 14.34 -18.08
N VAL A 446 4.56 13.53 -18.96
CA VAL A 446 4.73 12.06 -18.95
C VAL A 446 6.14 11.67 -19.36
N ALA A 447 6.69 12.28 -20.42
CA ALA A 447 8.07 12.06 -20.87
C ALA A 447 9.07 12.27 -19.72
N ALA A 448 8.93 13.38 -18.99
CA ALA A 448 9.79 13.71 -17.86
C ALA A 448 9.61 12.80 -16.63
N LYS A 449 8.41 12.24 -16.41
CA LYS A 449 8.16 11.28 -15.32
C LYS A 449 8.73 9.89 -15.60
N GLN A 450 8.78 9.51 -16.87
CA GLN A 450 9.19 8.19 -17.32
C GLN A 450 10.64 8.11 -17.79
N ASP A 451 11.35 9.25 -17.79
CA ASP A 451 12.69 9.37 -18.37
C ASP A 451 12.72 8.89 -19.85
N SER A 452 11.71 9.30 -20.63
CA SER A 452 11.54 8.85 -22.01
C SER A 452 11.95 9.96 -22.99
N GLU A 453 13.15 9.80 -23.57
CA GLU A 453 13.67 10.68 -24.61
C GLU A 453 12.86 10.57 -25.91
N ASP A 454 12.44 9.38 -26.30
CA ASP A 454 11.68 9.16 -27.54
C ASP A 454 10.37 9.97 -27.56
N ILE A 455 9.60 9.92 -26.47
CA ILE A 455 8.35 10.70 -26.34
C ILE A 455 8.66 12.20 -26.36
N PHE A 456 9.77 12.60 -25.75
CA PHE A 456 10.21 13.99 -25.74
C PHE A 456 10.55 14.49 -27.16
N GLU A 457 11.31 13.72 -27.95
CA GLU A 457 11.61 14.04 -29.35
C GLU A 457 10.35 14.13 -30.20
N ASP A 458 9.43 13.19 -30.02
CA ASP A 458 8.18 13.18 -30.77
C ASP A 458 7.37 14.46 -30.51
N ILE A 459 7.37 14.99 -29.28
CA ILE A 459 6.73 16.26 -28.92
C ILE A 459 7.46 17.44 -29.57
N LEU A 460 8.79 17.48 -29.51
CA LEU A 460 9.59 18.54 -30.12
C LEU A 460 9.45 18.58 -31.65
N SER A 461 9.19 17.43 -32.28
CA SER A 461 8.97 17.31 -33.72
C SER A 461 7.62 17.89 -34.19
N GLN A 462 6.67 18.10 -33.28
CA GLN A 462 5.40 18.74 -33.59
C GLN A 462 5.56 20.25 -33.73
N PRO A 463 4.73 20.94 -34.54
CA PRO A 463 4.72 22.40 -34.60
C PRO A 463 4.55 22.98 -33.19
N ASN A 464 5.22 24.09 -32.86
CA ASN A 464 5.25 24.80 -31.57
C ASN A 464 3.85 25.13 -31.01
N THR A 465 3.13 24.10 -30.59
CA THR A 465 1.73 24.10 -30.15
C THR A 465 1.61 23.60 -28.72
N TYR A 466 2.73 23.32 -28.07
CA TYR A 466 2.82 22.95 -26.66
C TYR A 466 3.50 24.06 -25.86
N ASN A 467 3.15 24.15 -24.58
CA ASN A 467 3.77 25.00 -23.60
C ASN A 467 4.85 24.22 -22.85
N ILE A 468 6.13 24.56 -23.09
CA ILE A 468 7.27 23.93 -22.40
C ILE A 468 7.21 24.08 -20.87
N ASN A 469 6.52 25.10 -20.38
CA ASN A 469 6.31 25.37 -18.96
C ASN A 469 4.93 24.93 -18.48
N HIS A 470 4.23 24.06 -19.22
CA HIS A 470 2.98 23.47 -18.75
C HIS A 470 3.20 22.85 -17.37
N ALA A 471 2.25 23.11 -16.48
CA ALA A 471 2.29 22.64 -15.11
C ALA A 471 1.02 21.85 -14.83
N ASP A 472 1.16 20.72 -14.14
CA ASP A 472 0.00 19.94 -13.73
C ASP A 472 -0.82 20.63 -12.61
N SER A 473 -1.85 19.93 -12.14
CA SER A 473 -2.72 20.39 -11.05
C SER A 473 -2.00 20.73 -9.73
N ILE A 474 -0.75 20.28 -9.53
CA ILE A 474 0.06 20.60 -8.34
C ILE A 474 1.15 21.64 -8.64
N GLY A 475 1.19 22.16 -9.87
CA GLY A 475 2.12 23.18 -10.34
C GLY A 475 3.50 22.64 -10.72
N ASN A 476 3.66 21.32 -10.87
CA ASN A 476 4.93 20.76 -11.33
C ASN A 476 5.00 20.81 -12.86
N THR A 477 6.10 21.34 -13.38
CA THR A 477 6.45 21.31 -14.81
C THR A 477 7.27 20.07 -15.16
N ALA A 478 7.52 19.84 -16.45
CA ALA A 478 8.41 18.76 -16.90
C ALA A 478 9.81 18.86 -16.27
N LEU A 479 10.33 20.08 -16.11
CA LEU A 479 11.63 20.31 -15.47
C LEU A 479 11.64 19.95 -13.97
N HIS A 480 10.50 20.08 -13.26
CA HIS A 480 10.39 19.59 -11.88
C HIS A 480 10.53 18.07 -11.82
N TYR A 481 9.88 17.36 -12.74
CA TYR A 481 9.90 15.91 -12.75
C TYR A 481 11.26 15.35 -13.20
N ALA A 482 11.85 15.92 -14.25
CA ALA A 482 13.18 15.52 -14.70
C ALA A 482 14.24 15.71 -13.59
N ALA A 483 14.19 16.85 -12.88
CA ALA A 483 15.05 17.13 -11.72
C ALA A 483 14.76 16.20 -10.53
N GLN A 484 13.49 15.88 -10.25
CA GLN A 484 13.09 15.01 -9.15
C GLN A 484 13.53 13.55 -9.33
N PHE A 485 13.52 13.05 -10.57
CA PHE A 485 13.80 11.65 -10.88
C PHE A 485 15.23 11.37 -11.33
N GLY A 486 16.07 12.41 -11.45
CA GLY A 486 17.48 12.24 -11.80
C GLY A 486 17.74 12.14 -13.31
N SER A 487 16.82 12.60 -14.16
CA SER A 487 17.00 12.52 -15.62
C SER A 487 17.89 13.66 -16.13
N LEU A 488 19.21 13.45 -16.10
CA LEU A 488 20.17 14.44 -16.57
C LEU A 488 19.98 14.79 -18.05
N THR A 489 19.71 13.78 -18.89
CA THR A 489 19.52 14.00 -20.33
C THR A 489 18.30 14.88 -20.61
N LEU A 490 17.13 14.58 -20.01
CA LEU A 490 15.94 15.41 -20.21
C LEU A 490 16.11 16.79 -19.58
N VAL A 491 16.81 16.94 -18.45
CA VAL A 491 17.14 18.25 -17.89
C VAL A 491 17.90 19.09 -18.92
N ARG A 492 19.00 18.58 -19.49
CA ARG A 492 19.77 19.29 -20.53
C ARG A 492 18.91 19.65 -21.74
N ARG A 493 18.08 18.72 -22.21
CA ARG A 493 17.22 18.93 -23.39
C ARG A 493 16.10 19.94 -23.14
N LEU A 494 15.50 19.94 -21.95
CA LEU A 494 14.50 20.92 -21.52
C LEU A 494 15.12 22.31 -21.37
N LEU A 495 16.30 22.41 -20.75
CA LEU A 495 17.03 23.67 -20.59
C LEU A 495 17.48 24.28 -21.92
N GLY A 496 17.68 23.45 -22.95
CA GLY A 496 17.95 23.89 -24.31
C GLY A 496 16.73 24.44 -25.08
N GLN A 497 15.51 24.33 -24.54
CA GLN A 497 14.31 24.81 -25.21
C GLN A 497 14.11 26.33 -25.05
N LYS A 498 13.62 26.97 -26.10
CA LYS A 498 13.30 28.40 -26.06
C LYS A 498 12.16 28.66 -25.06
N ASN A 499 12.30 29.69 -24.24
CA ASN A 499 11.33 30.14 -23.21
C ASN A 499 11.14 29.19 -22.01
N ILE A 500 12.04 28.24 -21.75
CA ILE A 500 12.00 27.43 -20.53
C ILE A 500 12.14 28.31 -19.28
N ASN A 501 11.27 28.11 -18.28
CA ASN A 501 11.33 28.78 -16.99
C ASN A 501 11.90 27.85 -15.91
N VAL A 502 13.21 27.99 -15.71
CA VAL A 502 14.00 27.23 -14.73
C VAL A 502 13.60 27.50 -13.27
N ASN A 503 12.93 28.63 -13.00
CA ASN A 503 12.59 29.10 -11.66
C ASN A 503 11.10 28.95 -11.29
N SER A 504 10.32 28.19 -12.08
CA SER A 504 8.90 27.94 -11.79
C SER A 504 8.71 27.34 -10.39
N GLN A 505 7.81 27.91 -9.58
CA GLN A 505 7.47 27.36 -8.26
C GLN A 505 6.17 26.56 -8.33
N ASN A 506 6.17 25.33 -7.81
CA ASN A 506 4.97 24.53 -7.78
C ASN A 506 3.92 25.07 -6.79
N THR A 507 2.65 24.73 -7.04
CA THR A 507 1.52 25.32 -6.33
C THR A 507 1.42 24.82 -4.89
N ILE A 508 1.86 23.59 -4.61
CA ILE A 508 1.65 22.98 -3.29
C ILE A 508 2.74 23.38 -2.29
N LEU A 509 4.01 23.23 -2.67
CA LEU A 509 5.14 23.45 -1.76
C LEU A 509 5.90 24.73 -2.07
N GLY A 510 5.68 25.36 -3.24
CA GLY A 510 6.52 26.46 -3.70
C GLY A 510 7.94 26.01 -4.08
N ASP A 511 8.15 24.72 -4.28
CA ASP A 511 9.45 24.19 -4.68
C ASP A 511 9.73 24.58 -6.14
N THR A 512 10.97 24.94 -6.44
CA THR A 512 11.48 25.05 -7.81
C THR A 512 12.07 23.72 -8.28
N PRO A 513 12.40 23.54 -9.58
CA PRO A 513 13.17 22.39 -10.05
C PRO A 513 14.46 22.17 -9.24
N LEU A 514 15.14 23.25 -8.84
CA LEU A 514 16.33 23.19 -7.99
C LEU A 514 16.04 22.62 -6.58
N HIS A 515 14.87 22.90 -5.99
CA HIS A 515 14.46 22.27 -4.72
C HIS A 515 14.21 20.77 -4.89
N LYS A 516 13.70 20.34 -6.06
CA LYS A 516 13.50 18.92 -6.35
C LYS A 516 14.81 18.17 -6.59
N ALA A 517 15.75 18.80 -7.30
CA ALA A 517 17.07 18.22 -7.60
C ALA A 517 17.89 17.90 -6.33
N VAL A 518 17.80 18.71 -5.28
CA VAL A 518 18.57 18.51 -4.03
C VAL A 518 17.93 17.50 -3.07
N GLN A 519 16.62 17.25 -3.22
CA GLN A 519 15.89 16.22 -2.47
C GLN A 519 15.98 14.85 -3.13
N TYR A 520 16.41 14.81 -4.39
CA TYR A 520 16.87 13.60 -5.03
C TYR A 520 18.17 13.18 -4.33
N THR A 521 18.21 11.98 -3.73
CA THR A 521 19.19 10.91 -4.07
C THR A 521 19.37 9.88 -2.96
N ASP A 522 19.22 8.61 -3.37
CA ASP A 522 19.93 7.45 -2.84
C ASP A 522 21.33 7.28 -3.50
N VAL A 523 21.69 8.09 -4.52
CA VAL A 523 22.98 8.11 -5.25
C VAL A 523 23.55 9.54 -5.37
N PRO A 524 24.51 9.97 -4.53
CA PRO A 524 24.94 11.37 -4.42
C PRO A 524 25.55 12.04 -5.66
N ALA A 525 26.07 11.28 -6.62
CA ALA A 525 26.81 11.82 -7.78
C ALA A 525 25.89 12.46 -8.83
N ASP A 526 24.75 11.84 -9.14
CA ASP A 526 23.86 12.28 -10.22
C ASP A 526 23.12 13.59 -9.88
N ALA A 527 22.86 13.85 -8.59
CA ALA A 527 22.30 15.12 -8.14
C ALA A 527 23.26 16.30 -8.35
N TYR A 528 24.57 16.06 -8.29
CA TYR A 528 25.55 17.14 -8.47
C TYR A 528 25.48 17.71 -9.88
N GLU A 529 25.53 16.86 -10.90
CA GLU A 529 25.48 17.28 -12.30
C GLU A 529 24.15 17.97 -12.64
N ILE A 530 23.01 17.46 -12.14
CA ILE A 530 21.71 18.09 -12.37
C ILE A 530 21.62 19.47 -11.72
N VAL A 531 22.11 19.61 -10.49
CA VAL A 531 22.12 20.89 -9.79
C VAL A 531 23.04 21.87 -10.49
N GLU A 532 24.21 21.44 -10.95
CA GLU A 532 25.14 22.26 -11.74
C GLU A 532 24.49 22.76 -13.05
N GLU A 533 23.86 21.88 -13.82
CA GLU A 533 23.16 22.25 -15.07
C GLU A 533 22.02 23.25 -14.82
N LEU A 534 21.22 23.05 -13.76
CA LEU A 534 20.16 23.97 -13.39
C LEU A 534 20.72 25.35 -13.01
N LEU A 535 21.80 25.40 -12.21
CA LEU A 535 22.44 26.64 -11.81
C LEU A 535 23.05 27.38 -13.02
N ASN A 536 23.72 26.66 -13.90
CA ASN A 536 24.28 27.20 -15.16
C ASN A 536 23.18 27.77 -16.08
N ALA A 537 21.98 27.18 -16.05
CA ALA A 537 20.82 27.69 -16.76
C ALA A 537 20.06 28.82 -16.03
N GLY A 538 20.60 29.35 -14.93
CA GLY A 538 20.04 30.50 -14.20
C GLY A 538 19.01 30.14 -13.12
N ALA A 539 19.02 28.91 -12.61
CA ALA A 539 18.24 28.57 -11.42
C ALA A 539 18.70 29.41 -10.21
N ASN A 540 17.75 30.01 -9.50
CA ASN A 540 18.05 30.87 -8.35
C ASN A 540 18.16 30.03 -7.06
N PRO A 541 19.36 29.88 -6.48
CA PRO A 541 19.56 29.13 -5.24
C PRO A 541 19.04 29.84 -3.98
N ARG A 542 18.57 31.09 -4.10
CA ARG A 542 18.05 31.90 -2.98
C ARG A 542 16.53 31.81 -2.83
N THR A 543 15.83 31.25 -3.81
CA THR A 543 14.36 31.13 -3.79
C THR A 543 13.91 30.34 -2.58
N ARG A 544 12.92 30.86 -1.85
CA ARG A 544 12.31 30.16 -0.71
C ARG A 544 11.02 29.49 -1.15
N ASN A 545 10.86 28.23 -0.77
CA ASN A 545 9.58 27.54 -0.91
C ASN A 545 8.56 28.03 0.13
N LYS A 546 7.34 27.48 0.13
CA LYS A 546 6.26 27.86 1.07
C LYS A 546 6.54 27.49 2.52
N ASN A 547 7.50 26.59 2.77
CA ASN A 547 8.00 26.31 4.13
C ASN A 547 9.10 27.30 4.56
N GLY A 548 9.42 28.29 3.73
CA GLY A 548 10.48 29.25 3.96
C GLY A 548 11.88 28.70 3.72
N GLN A 549 12.01 27.50 3.15
CA GLN A 549 13.30 26.82 2.98
C GLN A 549 13.95 27.15 1.64
N ARG A 550 15.27 27.29 1.62
CA ARG A 550 16.09 27.36 0.38
C ARG A 550 16.52 25.96 -0.08
N PRO A 551 16.92 25.77 -1.36
CA PRO A 551 17.43 24.48 -1.83
C PRO A 551 18.57 23.91 -0.97
N ASN A 552 19.53 24.74 -0.55
CA ASN A 552 20.67 24.29 0.28
C ASN A 552 20.25 23.74 1.66
N GLU A 553 19.13 24.22 2.22
CA GLU A 553 18.57 23.78 3.51
C GLU A 553 17.83 22.42 3.39
N LEU A 554 17.63 21.93 2.16
CA LEU A 554 17.02 20.64 1.87
C LEU A 554 18.04 19.55 1.51
N VAL A 555 19.32 19.92 1.35
CA VAL A 555 20.40 18.99 1.01
C VAL A 555 20.61 18.00 2.17
N ASN A 556 20.80 16.72 1.84
CA ASN A 556 21.16 15.70 2.81
C ASN A 556 22.47 16.09 3.54
N PRO A 557 22.53 16.10 4.89
CA PRO A 557 23.73 16.46 5.65
C PRO A 557 25.00 15.67 5.26
N GLY A 558 24.86 14.48 4.68
CA GLY A 558 25.98 13.67 4.18
C GLY A 558 26.58 14.16 2.85
N ASN A 559 25.89 15.03 2.10
CA ASN A 559 26.33 15.53 0.79
C ASN A 559 26.95 16.94 0.91
N GLN A 560 28.19 16.98 1.38
CA GLN A 560 28.93 18.22 1.59
C GLN A 560 29.26 18.94 0.28
N ASP A 561 29.48 18.20 -0.81
CA ASP A 561 29.86 18.78 -2.10
C ASP A 561 28.71 19.53 -2.75
N LEU A 562 27.48 18.98 -2.69
CA LEU A 562 26.28 19.67 -3.14
C LEU A 562 25.98 20.93 -2.31
N THR A 563 26.24 20.86 -1.00
CA THR A 563 26.11 22.00 -0.09
C THR A 563 27.06 23.13 -0.50
N LYS A 564 28.33 22.79 -0.79
CA LYS A 564 29.34 23.77 -1.25
C LYS A 564 28.98 24.38 -2.59
N LEU A 565 28.52 23.57 -3.55
CA LEU A 565 28.11 24.04 -4.88
C LEU A 565 27.01 25.12 -4.77
N LEU A 566 25.97 24.87 -3.97
CA LEU A 566 24.89 25.84 -3.76
C LEU A 566 25.35 27.08 -2.98
N GLN A 567 26.25 26.95 -2.01
CA GLN A 567 26.83 28.10 -1.30
C GLN A 567 27.67 28.97 -2.24
N GLN A 568 28.49 28.37 -3.11
CA GLN A 568 29.26 29.07 -4.12
C GLN A 568 28.36 29.80 -5.12
N ALA A 569 27.29 29.15 -5.58
CA ALA A 569 26.32 29.78 -6.47
C ALA A 569 25.60 30.98 -5.83
N VAL A 570 25.30 30.91 -4.52
CA VAL A 570 24.75 32.07 -3.78
C VAL A 570 25.77 33.21 -3.69
N ALA A 571 27.03 32.90 -3.37
CA ALA A 571 28.09 33.90 -3.26
C ALA A 571 28.43 34.58 -4.60
N GLY A 572 28.44 33.81 -5.70
CA GLY A 572 28.63 34.37 -7.05
C GLY A 572 27.57 35.42 -7.41
N LEU A 573 26.31 35.16 -7.04
CA LEU A 573 25.21 36.13 -7.23
C LEU A 573 25.28 37.35 -6.31
N GLU A 574 26.10 37.34 -5.25
CA GLU A 574 26.34 38.50 -4.38
C GLU A 574 27.47 39.38 -4.92
N ALA A 575 28.48 38.79 -5.58
CA ALA A 575 29.56 39.51 -6.24
C ALA A 575 29.07 40.31 -7.46
N ASP A 576 28.23 39.72 -8.32
CA ASP A 576 27.67 40.40 -9.51
C ASP A 576 26.84 41.64 -9.16
N VAL A 577 26.16 41.66 -8.00
CA VAL A 577 25.35 42.81 -7.55
C VAL A 577 26.24 43.95 -7.03
N SER A 578 27.46 43.64 -6.56
CA SER A 578 28.40 44.64 -6.07
C SER A 578 29.20 45.34 -7.18
N GLU A 579 29.39 44.69 -8.34
CA GLU A 579 30.05 45.30 -9.51
C GLU A 579 29.11 46.25 -10.28
N ILE A 580 27.80 45.95 -10.34
CA ILE A 580 26.80 46.84 -10.98
C ILE A 580 26.63 48.17 -10.22
N ALA A 581 26.92 48.20 -8.91
CA ALA A 581 26.80 49.41 -8.09
C ALA A 581 27.98 50.40 -8.25
N GLN A 582 28.98 50.10 -9.07
CA GLN A 582 30.16 50.97 -9.28
C GLN A 582 30.17 51.71 -10.64
N ASP A 583 29.22 51.45 -11.53
CA ASP A 583 29.20 52.01 -12.90
C ASP A 583 28.20 53.18 -13.11
N ASP A 584 27.52 53.66 -12.06
CA ASP A 584 26.51 54.74 -12.15
C ASP A 584 26.96 56.12 -11.61
N ASP A 585 28.25 56.31 -11.28
CA ASP A 585 28.81 57.61 -10.87
C ASP A 585 29.87 58.09 -11.88
N SER A 586 29.45 58.56 -13.06
CA SER A 586 30.28 59.46 -13.87
C SER A 586 29.44 60.45 -14.70
N ASP A 587 29.70 61.72 -14.41
CA ASP A 587 29.56 62.92 -15.26
C ASP A 587 28.17 63.56 -15.42
N ASP A 588 27.96 64.65 -14.67
CA ASP A 588 27.60 65.96 -15.23
C ASP A 588 27.79 67.07 -14.18
N ASP A 589 29.01 67.62 -14.12
CA ASP A 589 29.33 68.91 -13.49
C ASP A 589 29.14 70.03 -14.55
N GLU A 590 28.05 70.81 -14.45
CA GLU A 590 27.98 72.15 -15.05
C GLU A 590 27.56 73.20 -14.00
N PRO A 591 28.27 74.35 -13.89
CA PRO A 591 28.15 75.27 -12.76
C PRO A 591 26.97 76.26 -12.88
N PRO A 592 26.55 76.88 -11.77
CA PRO A 592 25.29 77.64 -11.70
C PRO A 592 25.40 79.03 -12.34
N SER A 593 24.43 79.35 -13.20
CA SER A 593 24.16 80.72 -13.66
C SER A 593 23.20 81.44 -12.71
N ASP A 594 23.73 82.44 -12.00
CA ASP A 594 22.99 83.60 -11.48
C ASP A 594 22.07 84.18 -12.58
N VAL A 595 20.76 84.34 -12.32
CA VAL A 595 20.00 85.57 -12.62
C VAL A 595 18.75 85.67 -11.72
N SER A 596 18.59 86.89 -11.22
CA SER A 596 17.57 87.54 -10.41
C SER A 596 16.09 87.35 -10.74
N GLU A 597 15.30 87.61 -9.69
CA GLU A 597 13.94 88.14 -9.65
C GLU A 597 13.62 89.13 -10.80
N ASP A 598 12.55 88.85 -11.55
CA ASP A 598 11.33 89.68 -11.66
C ASP A 598 10.21 88.91 -12.40
#